data_AF-A0A964YGW0-F1
#
_entry.id   AF-A0A964YGW0-F1
#
_cell.length_a   1.000
_cell.length_b   1.000
_cell.length_c   1.000
_cell.angle_alpha   90.00
_cell.angle_beta   90.00
_cell.angle_gamma   90.00
#
_symmetry.space_group_name_H-M   'P 1'
#
loop_
_entity.id
_entity.type
_entity.pdbx_description
1 polymer ?
#
loop_
_entity_poly.entity_id
_entity_poly.type
_entity_poly.pdbx_seq_one_letter_code
_entity_poly.pdbx_strand_id
1 'polypeptide(L)'
;IVNMQDHDKGNGTHWTVFYYNHPLTSIYFDSFGFVPPIQVENRISPYIFNDADVQDYNSSACGYFCIAFIKFLHSKQDKQEAYKAFLKLFKNQTIKNDKILQRLLY
;
A
#
# COMPACT_ATOMS: atom_id res chain seq x y z
N ILE A 1 -3.67 -7.45 3.90
CA ILE A 1 -4.26 -6.87 2.67
C ILE A 1 -5.76 -6.86 2.89
N VAL A 2 -6.45 -5.77 2.58
CA VAL A 2 -7.90 -5.58 2.72
C VAL A 2 -8.49 -5.22 1.37
N ASN A 3 -9.68 -5.75 1.08
CA ASN A 3 -10.48 -5.35 -0.06
C ASN A 3 -11.43 -4.21 0.33
N MET A 4 -11.60 -3.21 -0.53
CA MET A 4 -12.48 -2.06 -0.27
C MET A 4 -13.91 -2.19 -0.82
N GLN A 5 -14.26 -3.31 -1.42
CA GLN A 5 -15.63 -3.62 -1.81
C GLN A 5 -16.37 -4.32 -0.67
N ASP A 6 -17.67 -4.07 -0.58
CA ASP A 6 -18.58 -4.86 0.26
C ASP A 6 -18.51 -6.35 -0.11
N HIS A 7 -18.53 -7.23 0.90
CA HIS A 7 -18.31 -8.66 0.71
C HIS A 7 -19.37 -9.34 -0.17
N ASP A 8 -20.56 -8.76 -0.27
CA ASP A 8 -21.74 -9.31 -0.94
C ASP A 8 -21.95 -8.71 -2.33
N LYS A 9 -21.11 -7.75 -2.76
CA LYS A 9 -21.36 -6.96 -3.97
C LYS A 9 -20.41 -7.21 -5.14
N GLY A 10 -19.47 -8.16 -5.04
CA GLY A 10 -18.65 -8.56 -6.18
C GLY A 10 -17.34 -9.26 -5.84
N ASN A 11 -16.39 -9.24 -6.78
CA ASN A 11 -15.11 -9.96 -6.70
C ASN A 11 -13.94 -9.11 -6.18
N GLY A 12 -14.23 -7.93 -5.63
CA GLY A 12 -13.24 -6.96 -5.17
C GLY A 12 -12.92 -5.88 -6.20
N THR A 13 -12.90 -4.62 -5.77
CA THR A 13 -12.62 -3.45 -6.64
C THR A 13 -11.24 -2.85 -6.43
N HIS A 14 -10.79 -2.80 -5.17
CA HIS A 14 -9.53 -2.17 -4.79
C HIS A 14 -8.93 -2.89 -3.59
N TRP A 15 -7.61 -3.00 -3.58
CA TRP A 15 -6.86 -3.72 -2.57
C TRP A 15 -5.84 -2.79 -1.94
N THR A 16 -5.83 -2.74 -0.62
CA THR A 16 -4.86 -1.95 0.16
C THR A 16 -4.21 -2.81 1.23
N VAL A 17 -3.18 -2.27 1.88
CA VAL A 17 -2.43 -3.02 2.90
C VAL A 17 -2.00 -2.11 4.02
N PHE A 18 -1.90 -2.70 5.22
CA PHE A 18 -1.30 -2.02 6.36
C PHE A 18 -0.35 -2.95 7.11
N TYR A 19 0.68 -2.35 7.70
CA TYR A 19 1.49 -2.93 8.75
C TYR A 19 0.95 -2.47 10.10
N TYR A 20 0.42 -3.40 10.89
CA TYR A 20 -0.15 -3.11 12.20
C TYR A 20 0.94 -3.12 13.27
N ASN A 21 1.04 -2.05 14.05
CA ASN A 21 2.16 -1.85 14.99
C ASN A 21 1.74 -1.29 16.34
N HIS A 22 0.54 -1.65 16.84
CA HIS A 22 0.04 -1.09 18.10
C HIS A 22 0.92 -1.51 19.31
N PRO A 23 1.20 -0.60 20.28
CA PRO A 23 0.68 0.78 20.42
C PRO A 23 1.47 1.85 19.65
N LEU A 24 2.47 1.46 18.88
CA LEU A 24 3.26 2.36 18.04
C LEU A 24 2.51 2.69 16.73
N THR A 25 3.14 3.53 15.93
CA THR A 25 2.60 3.98 14.64
C THR A 25 2.53 2.82 13.63
N SER A 26 1.31 2.52 13.19
CA SER A 26 1.03 1.62 12.05
C SER A 26 1.31 2.33 10.72
N ILE A 27 1.40 1.55 9.64
CA ILE A 27 1.61 2.08 8.29
C ILE A 27 0.49 1.59 7.41
N TYR A 28 -0.22 2.49 6.76
CA TYR A 28 -1.21 2.18 5.74
C TYR A 28 -0.63 2.54 4.37
N PHE A 29 -0.88 1.69 3.37
CA PHE A 29 -0.47 1.93 2.00
C PHE A 29 -1.63 1.67 1.06
N ASP A 30 -1.89 2.66 0.22
CA ASP A 30 -2.84 2.61 -0.88
C ASP A 30 -2.11 3.06 -2.15
N SER A 31 -2.12 2.25 -3.20
CA SER A 31 -1.41 2.60 -4.43
C SER A 31 -1.97 3.84 -5.15
N PHE A 32 -3.18 4.29 -4.82
CA PHE A 32 -3.79 5.55 -5.28
C PHE A 32 -3.75 6.67 -4.23
N GLY A 33 -3.06 6.48 -3.11
CA GLY A 33 -2.85 7.54 -2.12
C GLY A 33 -4.07 7.97 -1.30
N PHE A 34 -5.14 7.15 -1.28
CA PHE A 34 -6.30 7.44 -0.46
C PHE A 34 -6.05 7.16 1.03
N VAL A 35 -6.74 7.92 1.89
CA VAL A 35 -6.81 7.63 3.33
C VAL A 35 -7.58 6.33 3.59
N PRO A 36 -7.27 5.60 4.69
CA PRO A 36 -8.02 4.40 5.04
C PRO A 36 -9.48 4.73 5.39
N PRO A 37 -10.44 3.83 5.12
CA PRO A 37 -11.80 3.94 5.63
C PRO A 37 -11.83 3.99 7.16
N ILE A 38 -12.86 4.64 7.73
CA ILE A 38 -12.97 4.87 9.18
C ILE A 38 -12.87 3.58 10.01
N GLN A 39 -13.39 2.46 9.50
CA GLN A 39 -13.33 1.16 10.18
C GLN A 39 -11.88 0.65 10.28
N VAL A 40 -11.06 0.89 9.25
CA VAL A 40 -9.64 0.54 9.23
C VAL A 40 -8.86 1.50 10.10
N GLU A 41 -9.10 2.81 9.97
CA GLU A 41 -8.47 3.87 10.76
C GLU A 41 -8.62 3.63 12.28
N ASN A 42 -9.83 3.32 12.73
CA ASN A 42 -10.12 2.99 14.13
C ASN A 42 -9.32 1.78 14.63
N ARG A 43 -8.93 0.87 13.73
CA ARG A 43 -8.18 -0.33 14.09
C ARG A 43 -6.68 -0.10 14.14
N ILE A 44 -6.14 0.75 13.26
CA ILE A 44 -4.69 0.90 13.06
C ILE A 44 -4.08 2.13 13.73
N SER A 45 -4.90 3.02 14.28
CA SER A 45 -4.44 4.26 14.92
C SER A 45 -3.48 4.02 16.09
N PRO A 46 -2.41 4.84 16.26
CA PRO A 46 -1.98 5.91 15.34
C PRO A 46 -1.33 5.35 14.06
N TYR A 47 -1.43 6.04 12.92
CA TYR A 47 -0.88 5.56 11.64
C TYR A 47 -0.28 6.67 10.77
N ILE A 48 0.55 6.26 9.81
CA ILE A 48 0.99 7.06 8.65
C ILE A 48 0.45 6.43 7.37
N PHE A 49 0.26 7.24 6.33
CA PHE A 49 -0.21 6.78 5.01
C PHE A 49 0.53 7.52 3.88
N ASN A 50 0.31 7.13 2.62
CA ASN A 50 0.79 7.86 1.46
C ASN A 50 -0.36 8.62 0.83
N ASP A 51 -0.11 9.84 0.39
CA ASP A 51 -1.05 10.76 -0.26
C ASP A 51 -0.73 10.97 -1.76
N ALA A 52 0.26 10.24 -2.28
CA ALA A 52 0.68 10.31 -3.67
C ALA A 52 0.20 9.10 -4.47
N ASP A 53 -0.17 9.35 -5.73
CA ASP A 53 -0.47 8.32 -6.72
C ASP A 53 0.79 7.52 -7.07
N VAL A 54 0.83 6.26 -6.67
CA VAL A 54 1.90 5.32 -7.00
C VAL A 54 1.53 4.50 -8.24
N GLN A 55 0.26 4.16 -8.40
CA GLN A 55 -0.26 3.37 -9.51
C GLN A 55 -0.93 4.27 -10.56
N ASP A 56 -0.82 3.87 -11.83
CA ASP A 56 -1.58 4.50 -12.90
C ASP A 56 -3.07 4.13 -12.81
N TYR A 57 -3.96 5.10 -13.03
CA TYR A 57 -5.41 4.88 -12.95
C TYR A 57 -5.93 3.80 -13.90
N ASN A 58 -5.24 3.54 -15.01
CA ASN A 58 -5.63 2.51 -15.98
C ASN A 58 -5.04 1.12 -15.66
N SER A 59 -4.20 1.02 -14.62
CA SER A 59 -3.60 -0.26 -14.20
C SER A 59 -4.49 -0.98 -13.20
N SER A 60 -4.52 -2.32 -13.25
CA SER A 60 -5.21 -3.18 -12.28
C SER A 60 -4.26 -3.79 -11.23
N ALA A 61 -3.12 -3.12 -10.98
CA ALA A 61 -2.00 -3.69 -10.22
C ALA A 61 -2.03 -3.44 -8.70
N CYS A 62 -3.09 -2.89 -8.12
CA CYS A 62 -3.13 -2.49 -6.70
C CYS A 62 -2.80 -3.65 -5.73
N GLY A 63 -3.30 -4.85 -6.01
CA GLY A 63 -2.97 -6.05 -5.25
C GLY A 63 -1.48 -6.43 -5.33
N TYR A 64 -0.84 -6.24 -6.48
CA TYR A 64 0.59 -6.49 -6.66
C TYR A 64 1.43 -5.46 -5.91
N PHE A 65 1.04 -4.18 -5.92
CA PHE A 65 1.67 -3.15 -5.08
C PHE A 65 1.57 -3.51 -3.58
N CYS A 66 0.45 -4.05 -3.13
CA CYS A 66 0.31 -4.56 -1.75
C CYS A 66 1.31 -5.68 -1.44
N ILE A 67 1.49 -6.64 -2.35
CA ILE A 67 2.45 -7.74 -2.18
C ILE A 67 3.89 -7.19 -2.15
N ALA A 68 4.22 -6.27 -3.06
CA ALA A 68 5.54 -5.65 -3.11
C ALA A 68 5.85 -4.86 -1.83
N PHE A 69 4.87 -4.12 -1.29
CA PHE A 69 4.98 -3.46 0.00
C PHE A 69 5.34 -4.45 1.11
N ILE A 70 4.59 -5.56 1.24
CA ILE A 70 4.86 -6.58 2.26
C ILE A 70 6.26 -7.15 2.10
N LYS A 71 6.62 -7.58 0.88
CA LYS A 71 7.94 -8.17 0.58
C LYS A 71 9.07 -7.21 0.92
N PHE A 72 8.93 -5.93 0.57
CA PHE A 72 9.93 -4.90 0.82
C PHE A 72 10.09 -4.65 2.33
N LEU A 73 9.00 -4.46 3.06
CA LEU A 73 9.03 -4.16 4.49
C LEU A 73 9.45 -5.37 5.33
N HIS A 74 9.06 -6.60 4.97
CA HIS A 74 9.30 -7.80 5.78
C HIS A 74 10.77 -7.96 6.16
N SER A 75 11.67 -7.74 5.20
CA SER A 75 13.13 -7.91 5.37
C SER A 75 13.84 -6.82 6.18
N LYS A 76 13.17 -5.74 6.59
CA LYS A 76 13.80 -4.55 7.19
C LYS A 76 13.50 -4.44 8.68
N GLN A 77 14.46 -3.99 9.49
CA GLN A 77 14.22 -3.78 10.92
C GLN A 77 13.35 -2.53 11.15
N ASP A 78 13.75 -1.38 10.62
CA ASP A 78 12.95 -0.15 10.69
C ASP A 78 11.90 -0.14 9.58
N LYS A 79 10.64 -0.37 9.96
CA LYS A 79 9.52 -0.39 9.02
C LYS A 79 9.15 1.00 8.49
N GLN A 80 9.35 2.06 9.27
CA GLN A 80 9.01 3.43 8.85
C GLN A 80 10.04 3.96 7.84
N GLU A 81 11.33 3.72 8.09
CA GLU A 81 12.38 4.04 7.13
C GLU A 81 12.22 3.22 5.85
N ALA A 82 11.96 1.92 5.97
CA ALA A 82 11.68 1.04 4.84
C ALA A 82 10.49 1.53 4.01
N TYR A 83 9.41 1.99 4.67
CA TYR A 83 8.26 2.56 3.99
C TYR A 83 8.61 3.83 3.20
N LYS A 84 9.36 4.77 3.80
CA LYS A 84 9.84 5.96 3.09
C LYS A 84 10.71 5.60 1.89
N ALA A 85 11.58 4.60 2.03
CA ALA A 85 12.40 4.10 0.94
C ALA A 85 11.55 3.45 -0.17
N PHE A 86 10.53 2.68 0.20
CA PHE A 86 9.59 2.05 -0.72
C PHE A 86 8.88 3.10 -1.59
N LEU A 87 8.30 4.15 -0.99
CA LEU A 87 7.64 5.22 -1.75
C LEU A 87 8.58 5.95 -2.71
N LYS A 88 9.85 6.14 -2.33
CA LYS A 88 10.86 6.80 -3.18
C LYS A 88 11.13 6.02 -4.47
N LEU A 89 10.90 4.70 -4.51
CA LEU A 89 11.08 3.91 -5.73
C LEU A 89 10.12 4.35 -6.85
N PHE A 90 8.96 4.91 -6.49
CA PHE A 90 7.85 5.16 -7.41
C PHE A 90 7.61 6.63 -7.73
N LYS A 91 8.45 7.54 -7.23
CA LYS A 91 8.24 9.00 -7.25
C LYS A 91 8.23 9.69 -8.63
N ASN A 92 8.55 8.98 -9.72
CA ASN A 92 8.88 9.65 -10.98
C ASN A 92 7.72 9.70 -11.97
N GLN A 93 7.09 8.57 -12.31
CA GLN A 93 5.96 8.50 -13.27
C GLN A 93 5.16 7.22 -13.03
N THR A 94 3.86 7.33 -12.73
CA THR A 94 2.94 6.19 -12.49
C THR A 94 2.99 5.14 -13.60
N ILE A 95 3.03 5.56 -14.86
CA ILE A 95 3.15 4.68 -16.05
C ILE A 95 4.40 3.79 -16.02
N LYS A 96 5.49 4.25 -15.39
CA LYS A 96 6.75 3.48 -15.28
C LYS A 96 6.79 2.59 -14.03
N ASN A 97 5.90 2.82 -13.07
CA ASN A 97 5.94 2.15 -11.78
C ASN A 97 5.61 0.66 -11.88
N ASP A 98 4.80 0.24 -12.86
CA ASP A 98 4.51 -1.18 -13.09
C ASP A 98 5.79 -1.98 -13.47
N LYS A 99 6.75 -1.35 -14.18
CA LYS A 99 8.05 -1.98 -14.47
C LYS A 99 8.92 -2.12 -13.23
N ILE A 100 8.88 -1.13 -12.34
CA ILE A 100 9.61 -1.18 -11.06
C ILE A 100 8.98 -2.25 -10.16
N LEU A 101 7.64 -2.30 -10.12
CA LEU A 101 6.87 -3.29 -9.40
C LEU A 101 7.23 -4.71 -9.83
N GLN A 102 7.30 -4.96 -11.14
CA GLN A 102 7.68 -6.28 -11.67
C GLN A 102 9.04 -6.74 -11.15
N ARG A 103 10.04 -5.85 -11.11
CA ARG A 103 11.40 -6.13 -10.59
C ARG A 103 11.47 -6.37 -9.08
N LEU A 104 10.50 -5.89 -8.33
CA LEU A 104 10.42 -6.15 -6.89
C LEU A 104 9.83 -7.52 -6.60
N LEU A 105 8.93 -7.99 -7.47
CA LEU A 105 8.22 -9.26 -7.32
C LEU A 105 9.05 -10.45 -7.80
N TYR A 106 9.78 -10.32 -8.90
CA TYR A 106 10.62 -11.35 -9.54
C TYR A 106 12.10 -10.96 -9.52
#